data_AF-A0A0F6QS11-F1
#
_entry.id   AF-A0A0F6QS11-F1
#
_cell.length_a   1.000
_cell.length_b   1.000
_cell.length_c   1.000
_cell.angle_alpha   90.00
_cell.angle_beta   90.00
_cell.angle_gamma   90.00
#
_symmetry.space_group_name_H-M   'P 1'
#
loop_
_entity.id
_entity.type
_entity.pdbx_description
1 polymer ?
#
loop_
_entity_poly.entity_id
_entity_poly.type
_entity_poly.pdbx_seq_one_letter_code
_entity_poly.pdbx_strand_id
1 'polypeptide(L)'
;VESISGRDDLSHGYDLLKELDPVAANRVHPNNHRKINQYLSLHASRGVLPSKLYQENAAENWGCIDASSRFDYCLICMDAETTVLDEYVGQRVDSMVDAGLLDEVYDIYKPGADYTRGLRQSIGVREFENFLKTYLPDTNTSANDKALKEDLRKILDSPKDDKLR
;
A
#
# COMPACT_ATOMS: atom_id res chain seq x y z
N VAL A 1 -10.12 11.87 27.14
CA VAL A 1 -8.81 11.49 26.55
C VAL A 1 -8.67 12.37 25.32
N GLU A 2 -7.94 13.46 25.50
CA GLU A 2 -7.91 14.60 24.59
C GLU A 2 -7.22 14.26 23.27
N SER A 3 -7.83 14.76 22.20
CA SER A 3 -7.34 14.74 20.83
C SER A 3 -6.06 15.54 20.72
N ILE A 4 -4.92 14.85 20.52
CA ILE A 4 -3.62 15.51 20.31
C ILE A 4 -3.51 15.92 18.83
N SER A 5 -3.33 17.23 18.67
CA SER A 5 -3.10 18.00 17.45
C SER A 5 -1.94 17.44 16.59
N GLY A 6 -2.26 16.92 15.40
CA GLY A 6 -1.34 16.17 14.53
C GLY A 6 -0.46 16.99 13.58
N ARG A 7 0.13 18.13 14.00
CA ARG A 7 1.08 18.87 13.14
C ARG A 7 2.43 19.18 13.78
N ASP A 8 2.52 19.31 15.09
CA ASP A 8 3.79 19.67 15.75
C ASP A 8 4.73 18.45 15.92
N ASP A 9 4.18 17.24 15.96
CA ASP A 9 4.94 15.99 16.19
C ASP A 9 5.83 15.57 14.98
N LEU A 10 5.62 16.16 13.80
CA LEU A 10 6.26 15.73 12.54
C LEU A 10 7.72 16.19 12.40
N SER A 11 8.05 17.41 12.83
CA SER A 11 9.44 17.93 12.80
C SER A 11 10.27 17.26 13.88
N HIS A 12 9.66 17.07 15.06
CA HIS A 12 10.33 16.53 16.24
C HIS A 12 10.90 15.13 16.02
N GLY A 13 10.22 14.27 15.25
CA GLY A 13 10.73 12.91 14.98
C GLY A 13 12.03 12.89 14.16
N TYR A 14 12.16 13.74 13.14
CA TYR A 14 13.39 13.80 12.34
C TYR A 14 14.53 14.44 13.13
N ASP A 15 14.24 15.52 13.86
CA ASP A 15 15.23 16.21 14.69
C ASP A 15 15.77 15.26 15.79
N LEU A 16 14.88 14.52 16.45
CA LEU A 16 15.25 13.48 17.42
C LEU A 16 16.10 12.37 16.78
N LEU A 17 15.73 11.90 15.59
CA LEU A 17 16.54 10.90 14.89
C LEU A 17 17.92 11.46 14.51
N LYS A 18 18.01 12.74 14.14
CA LYS A 18 19.25 13.41 13.78
C LYS A 18 20.18 13.59 14.98
N GLU A 19 19.64 13.86 16.16
CA GLU A 19 20.40 13.93 17.42
C GLU A 19 20.90 12.54 17.84
N LEU A 20 20.07 11.51 17.73
CA LEU A 20 20.42 10.13 18.12
C LEU A 20 21.37 9.45 17.13
N ASP A 21 21.09 9.58 15.83
CA ASP A 21 21.78 8.89 14.75
C ASP A 21 21.83 9.76 13.47
N PRO A 22 22.79 10.71 13.39
CA PRO A 22 22.89 11.60 12.24
C PRO A 22 23.21 10.85 10.94
N VAL A 23 23.85 9.68 11.03
CA VAL A 23 24.18 8.85 9.86
C VAL A 23 22.91 8.23 9.28
N ALA A 24 22.04 7.68 10.12
CA ALA A 24 20.75 7.14 9.68
C ALA A 24 19.79 8.26 9.21
N ALA A 25 19.77 9.40 9.90
CA ALA A 25 18.95 10.55 9.53
C ALA A 25 19.29 11.06 8.12
N ASN A 26 20.57 11.19 7.77
CA ASN A 26 21.00 11.63 6.44
C ASN A 26 20.56 10.68 5.29
N ARG A 27 20.23 9.42 5.59
CA ARG A 27 19.75 8.45 4.58
C ARG A 27 18.25 8.53 4.32
N VAL A 28 17.49 9.23 5.18
CA VAL A 28 16.03 9.24 5.17
C VAL A 28 15.53 10.67 4.99
N HIS A 29 14.66 10.90 4.00
CA HIS A 29 14.06 12.21 3.82
C HIS A 29 13.20 12.60 5.05
N PRO A 30 13.20 13.88 5.52
CA PRO A 30 12.43 14.31 6.69
C PRO A 30 10.93 13.99 6.65
N ASN A 31 10.32 14.05 5.47
CA ASN A 31 8.89 13.69 5.29
C ASN A 31 8.61 12.18 5.32
N ASN A 32 9.64 11.32 5.44
CA ASN A 32 9.45 9.87 5.50
C ASN A 32 9.21 9.42 6.94
N HIS A 33 8.10 9.90 7.52
CA HIS A 33 7.74 9.67 8.91
C HIS A 33 7.64 8.19 9.27
N ARG A 34 7.24 7.33 8.33
CA ARG A 34 7.17 5.88 8.56
C ARG A 34 8.55 5.30 8.89
N LYS A 35 9.57 5.62 8.09
CA LYS A 35 10.94 5.14 8.34
C LYS A 35 11.53 5.79 9.58
N ILE A 36 11.29 7.08 9.80
CA ILE A 36 11.78 7.81 10.98
C ILE A 36 11.23 7.18 12.26
N ASN A 37 9.91 6.98 12.35
CA ASN A 37 9.26 6.37 13.51
C ASN A 37 9.72 4.92 13.72
N GLN A 38 9.94 4.17 12.64
CA GLN A 38 10.49 2.82 12.72
C GLN A 38 11.91 2.82 13.32
N TYR A 39 12.78 3.74 12.91
CA TYR A 39 14.16 3.84 13.39
C TYR A 39 14.22 4.22 14.87
N LEU A 40 13.43 5.20 15.28
CA LEU A 40 13.28 5.59 16.68
C LEU A 40 12.74 4.43 17.53
N SER A 41 11.69 3.74 17.05
CA SER A 41 11.10 2.58 17.75
C SER A 41 12.08 1.41 17.87
N LEU A 42 12.89 1.17 16.83
CA LEU A 42 13.92 0.15 16.83
C LEU A 42 15.00 0.46 17.86
N HIS A 43 15.45 1.72 17.93
CA HIS A 43 16.43 2.16 18.93
C HIS A 43 15.86 2.00 20.35
N ALA A 44 14.62 2.44 20.58
CA ALA A 44 13.98 2.32 21.90
C ALA A 44 13.82 0.87 22.37
N SER A 45 13.51 -0.06 21.45
CA SER A 45 13.29 -1.47 21.79
C SER A 45 14.57 -2.30 21.92
N ARG A 46 15.62 -2.00 21.13
CA ARG A 46 16.86 -2.80 21.09
C ARG A 46 18.07 -2.11 21.71
N GLY A 47 18.00 -0.79 21.94
CA GLY A 47 19.13 0.03 22.40
C GLY A 47 20.26 0.18 21.37
N VAL A 48 20.07 -0.30 20.14
CA VAL A 48 21.09 -0.27 19.08
C VAL A 48 20.71 0.79 18.04
N LEU A 49 21.71 1.56 17.61
CA LEU A 49 21.55 2.59 16.58
C LEU A 49 21.19 1.96 15.22
N PRO A 50 20.18 2.49 14.51
CA PRO A 50 19.80 2.01 13.18
C PRO A 50 20.97 2.01 12.19
N SER A 51 21.82 3.04 12.19
CA SER A 51 23.00 3.12 11.34
C SER A 51 23.91 1.91 11.51
N LYS A 52 24.15 1.47 12.76
CA LYS A 52 24.98 0.31 13.08
C LYS A 52 24.36 -0.99 12.60
N LEU A 53 23.06 -1.19 12.81
CA LEU A 53 22.37 -2.39 12.33
C LEU A 53 22.43 -2.53 10.80
N TYR A 54 22.36 -1.41 10.07
CA TYR A 54 22.39 -1.42 8.61
C TYR A 54 23.79 -1.15 8.02
N GLN A 55 24.80 -0.89 8.85
CA GLN A 55 26.20 -0.70 8.40
C GLN A 55 26.94 -2.02 8.20
N GLU A 56 26.41 -3.13 8.69
CA GLU A 56 27.00 -4.45 8.44
C GLU A 56 26.68 -4.88 7.00
N ASN A 57 27.62 -4.61 6.09
CA ASN A 57 27.83 -5.27 4.79
C ASN A 57 26.68 -5.25 3.77
N ALA A 58 25.53 -4.64 4.05
CA ALA A 58 24.34 -4.71 3.18
C ALA A 58 24.45 -3.85 1.91
N ALA A 59 25.22 -2.76 1.94
CA ALA A 59 25.42 -1.90 0.76
C ALA A 59 26.49 -2.47 -0.19
N GLU A 60 27.56 -3.07 0.34
CA GLU A 60 28.61 -3.74 -0.45
C GLU A 60 28.13 -5.09 -1.01
N ASN A 61 27.20 -5.77 -0.32
CA ASN A 61 26.59 -7.01 -0.78
C ASN A 61 25.22 -6.81 -1.45
N TRP A 62 24.89 -5.60 -1.91
CA TRP A 62 23.62 -5.36 -2.58
C TRP A 62 23.53 -6.18 -3.87
N GLY A 63 22.65 -7.20 -3.89
CA GLY A 63 22.53 -8.15 -5.01
C GLY A 63 23.48 -9.36 -4.91
N CYS A 64 24.36 -9.39 -3.92
CA CYS A 64 25.16 -10.56 -3.57
C CYS A 64 24.45 -11.34 -2.48
N ILE A 65 24.30 -12.65 -2.68
CA ILE A 65 23.78 -13.58 -1.69
C ILE A 65 24.65 -13.46 -0.43
N ASP A 66 24.04 -13.17 0.73
CA ASP A 66 24.77 -13.06 1.97
C ASP A 66 25.39 -14.43 2.31
N ALA A 67 26.67 -14.45 2.68
CA ALA A 67 27.30 -15.66 3.18
C ALA A 67 26.65 -16.17 4.49
N SER A 68 25.77 -15.38 5.10
CA SER A 68 24.99 -15.67 6.31
C SER A 68 23.57 -16.19 6.03
N SER A 69 23.24 -16.55 4.79
CA SER A 69 21.89 -17.04 4.47
C SER A 69 21.59 -18.30 5.30
N ARG A 70 20.35 -18.37 5.81
CA ARG A 70 19.92 -19.53 6.62
C ARG A 70 19.70 -20.80 5.78
N PHE A 71 19.61 -20.66 4.46
CA PHE A 71 19.19 -21.70 3.53
C PHE A 71 19.92 -21.57 2.20
N ASP A 72 20.13 -22.70 1.54
CA ASP A 72 20.50 -22.75 0.13
C ASP A 72 19.26 -22.42 -0.72
N TYR A 73 19.35 -21.42 -1.59
CA TYR A 73 18.21 -20.95 -2.38
C TYR A 73 18.60 -20.67 -3.83
N CYS A 74 17.65 -20.92 -4.72
CA CYS A 74 17.72 -20.58 -6.14
C CYS A 74 16.66 -19.52 -6.44
N LEU A 75 17.09 -18.31 -6.84
CA LEU A 75 16.17 -17.25 -7.27
C LEU A 75 15.94 -17.35 -8.77
N ILE A 76 14.69 -17.60 -9.16
CA ILE A 76 14.26 -17.59 -10.55
C ILE A 76 13.46 -16.31 -10.78
N CYS A 77 14.03 -15.39 -11.54
CA CYS A 77 13.34 -14.18 -11.97
C CYS A 77 12.82 -14.39 -13.39
N MET A 78 11.51 -14.26 -13.59
CA MET A 78 10.90 -14.24 -14.90
C MET A 78 10.86 -12.79 -15.40
N ASP A 79 11.28 -12.59 -16.63
CA ASP A 79 11.31 -11.27 -17.28
C ASP A 79 10.51 -11.32 -18.58
N ALA A 80 9.88 -10.20 -18.90
CA ALA A 80 9.06 -10.02 -20.09
C ALA A 80 9.15 -8.55 -20.53
N GLU A 81 9.01 -8.30 -21.84
CA GLU A 81 8.99 -6.95 -22.36
C GLU A 81 7.83 -6.15 -21.74
N THR A 82 8.10 -4.92 -21.29
CA THR A 82 7.10 -4.06 -20.62
C THR A 82 5.84 -3.86 -21.46
N THR A 83 5.99 -3.72 -22.78
CA THR A 83 4.86 -3.54 -23.71
C THR A 83 3.92 -4.75 -23.70
N VAL A 84 4.46 -5.96 -23.68
CA VAL A 84 3.70 -7.21 -23.59
C VAL A 84 3.05 -7.36 -22.22
N LEU A 85 3.77 -6.99 -21.15
CA LEU A 85 3.22 -7.02 -19.80
C LEU A 85 2.05 -6.06 -19.63
N ASP A 86 2.16 -4.84 -20.14
CA ASP A 86 1.12 -3.81 -20.03
C ASP A 86 -0.17 -4.24 -20.74
N GLU A 87 -0.05 -4.79 -21.97
CA GLU A 87 -1.19 -5.33 -22.71
C GLU A 87 -1.85 -6.50 -21.94
N TYR A 88 -1.05 -7.44 -21.45
CA TYR A 88 -1.54 -8.59 -20.71
C TYR A 88 -2.22 -8.20 -19.39
N VAL A 89 -1.64 -7.25 -18.65
CA VAL A 89 -2.21 -6.75 -17.39
C VAL A 89 -3.56 -6.10 -17.65
N GLY A 90 -3.71 -5.31 -18.72
CA GLY A 90 -4.99 -4.74 -19.12
C GLY A 90 -6.06 -5.82 -19.35
N GLN A 91 -5.77 -6.78 -20.24
CA GLN A 91 -6.68 -7.89 -20.54
C GLN A 91 -7.03 -8.73 -19.29
N ARG A 92 -6.07 -8.92 -18.40
CA ARG A 92 -6.27 -9.64 -17.14
C ARG A 92 -7.19 -8.88 -16.19
N VAL A 93 -7.08 -7.55 -16.11
CA VAL A 93 -7.98 -6.73 -15.28
C VAL A 93 -9.42 -6.85 -15.79
N ASP A 94 -9.63 -6.77 -17.11
CA ASP A 94 -10.95 -6.97 -17.71
C ASP A 94 -11.50 -8.37 -17.35
N SER A 95 -10.68 -9.41 -17.51
CA SER A 95 -11.06 -10.79 -17.15
C SER A 95 -11.36 -10.95 -15.66
N MET A 96 -10.67 -10.21 -14.78
CA MET A 96 -10.93 -10.23 -13.32
C MET A 96 -12.27 -9.57 -12.99
N VAL A 97 -12.61 -8.49 -13.68
CA VAL A 97 -13.92 -7.83 -13.54
C VAL A 97 -15.03 -8.80 -13.96
N ASP A 98 -14.89 -9.43 -15.13
CA ASP A 98 -15.84 -10.44 -15.63
C ASP A 98 -15.98 -11.63 -14.67
N ALA A 99 -14.90 -12.01 -13.99
CA ALA A 99 -14.88 -13.08 -13.00
C ALA A 99 -15.50 -12.70 -11.64
N GLY A 100 -15.89 -11.43 -11.43
CA GLY A 100 -16.57 -10.98 -10.21
C GLY A 100 -15.72 -10.17 -9.23
N LEU A 101 -14.60 -9.55 -9.67
CA LEU A 101 -13.78 -8.68 -8.82
C LEU A 101 -14.60 -7.63 -8.06
N LEU A 102 -15.57 -7.00 -8.75
CA LEU A 102 -16.44 -5.99 -8.14
C LEU A 102 -17.24 -6.56 -6.96
N ASP A 103 -17.70 -7.81 -7.06
CA ASP A 103 -18.48 -8.44 -5.99
C ASP A 103 -17.63 -8.69 -4.75
N GLU A 104 -16.39 -9.14 -4.94
CA GLU A 104 -15.43 -9.37 -3.86
C GLU A 104 -15.09 -8.06 -3.14
N VAL A 105 -14.85 -7.00 -3.91
CA VAL A 105 -14.52 -5.67 -3.37
C VAL A 105 -15.72 -5.08 -2.63
N TYR A 106 -16.94 -5.27 -3.14
CA TYR A 106 -18.17 -4.88 -2.47
C TYR A 106 -18.30 -5.53 -1.09
N ASP A 107 -17.99 -6.83 -0.97
CA ASP A 107 -18.11 -7.55 0.30
C ASP A 107 -17.08 -7.08 1.35
N ILE A 108 -15.95 -6.54 0.92
CA ILE A 108 -14.89 -5.99 1.80
C ILE A 108 -15.15 -4.50 2.14
N TYR A 109 -15.94 -3.82 1.30
CA TYR A 109 -16.17 -2.39 1.39
C TYR A 109 -16.84 -2.00 2.70
N LYS A 110 -16.27 -0.98 3.34
CA LYS A 110 -16.81 -0.37 4.56
C LYS A 110 -16.72 1.14 4.42
N PRO A 111 -17.86 1.86 4.48
CA PRO A 111 -17.86 3.32 4.45
C PRO A 111 -16.96 3.89 5.56
N GLY A 112 -16.13 4.88 5.21
CA GLY A 112 -15.24 5.55 6.16
C GLY A 112 -14.09 4.71 6.72
N ALA A 113 -13.78 3.55 6.12
CA ALA A 113 -12.65 2.73 6.53
C ALA A 113 -11.29 3.39 6.19
N ASP A 114 -10.25 3.02 6.93
CA ASP A 114 -8.88 3.46 6.67
C ASP A 114 -8.23 2.59 5.57
N TYR A 115 -8.04 3.17 4.37
CA TYR A 115 -7.38 2.53 3.23
C TYR A 115 -5.84 2.64 3.27
N THR A 116 -5.26 3.15 4.37
CA THR A 116 -3.81 3.19 4.57
C THR A 116 -3.26 1.94 5.27
N ARG A 117 -4.09 0.92 5.53
CA ARG A 117 -3.69 -0.28 6.30
C ARG A 117 -4.29 -1.58 5.78
N GLY A 118 -3.51 -2.65 5.86
CA GLY A 118 -3.96 -4.04 5.67
C GLY A 118 -4.51 -4.33 4.28
N LEU A 119 -5.54 -5.20 4.22
CA LEU A 119 -6.17 -5.66 2.98
C LEU A 119 -6.65 -4.51 2.07
N ARG A 120 -7.00 -3.35 2.65
CA ARG A 120 -7.53 -2.20 1.91
C ARG A 120 -6.46 -1.44 1.11
N GLN A 121 -5.18 -1.75 1.31
CA GLN A 121 -4.10 -1.25 0.46
C GLN A 121 -3.90 -2.06 -0.83
N SER A 122 -4.61 -3.18 -1.00
CA SER A 122 -4.48 -4.02 -2.19
C SER A 122 -4.90 -3.24 -3.44
N ILE A 123 -4.10 -3.36 -4.50
CA ILE A 123 -4.40 -2.81 -5.82
C ILE A 123 -5.66 -3.50 -6.33
N GLY A 124 -6.63 -2.71 -6.78
CA GLY A 124 -7.95 -3.17 -7.18
C GLY A 124 -9.00 -3.09 -6.07
N VAL A 125 -8.64 -2.82 -4.81
CA VAL A 125 -9.63 -2.53 -3.74
C VAL A 125 -9.76 -1.03 -3.53
N ARG A 126 -8.63 -0.34 -3.40
CA ARG A 126 -8.58 1.11 -3.15
C ARG A 126 -9.18 1.91 -4.29
N GLU A 127 -8.97 1.46 -5.53
CA GLU A 127 -9.43 2.15 -6.74
C GLU A 127 -10.96 2.17 -6.86
N PHE A 128 -11.66 1.17 -6.32
CA PHE A 128 -13.12 1.10 -6.30
C PHE A 128 -13.75 1.91 -5.15
N GLU A 129 -12.97 2.43 -4.20
CA GLU A 129 -13.51 3.19 -3.06
C GLU A 129 -14.38 4.36 -3.53
N ASN A 130 -13.89 5.17 -4.48
CA ASN A 130 -14.61 6.33 -4.99
C ASN A 130 -15.88 5.93 -5.74
N PHE A 131 -15.82 4.83 -6.49
CA PHE A 131 -16.97 4.27 -7.20
C PHE A 131 -18.05 3.84 -6.20
N LEU A 132 -17.69 2.95 -5.27
CA LEU A 132 -18.63 2.43 -4.26
C LEU A 132 -19.17 3.53 -3.34
N LYS A 133 -18.36 4.52 -2.98
CA LYS A 133 -18.81 5.68 -2.18
C LYS A 133 -19.87 6.53 -2.89
N THR A 134 -19.78 6.65 -4.21
CA THR A 134 -20.73 7.43 -5.02
C THR A 134 -22.07 6.71 -5.17
N TYR A 135 -22.04 5.39 -5.39
CA TYR A 135 -23.22 4.59 -5.70
C TYR A 135 -23.85 3.89 -4.48
N LEU A 136 -23.16 3.85 -3.33
CA LEU A 136 -23.67 3.31 -2.07
C LEU A 136 -23.63 4.37 -0.94
N PRO A 137 -24.39 5.48 -1.06
CA PRO A 137 -24.49 6.44 0.03
C PRO A 137 -25.32 5.85 1.19
N ASP A 138 -24.68 5.66 2.35
CA ASP A 138 -25.19 5.43 3.72
C ASP A 138 -26.64 4.94 3.90
N THR A 139 -27.08 3.98 3.10
CA THR A 139 -28.42 3.41 3.21
C THR A 139 -28.31 2.04 3.85
N ASN A 140 -28.94 1.92 5.03
CA ASN A 140 -29.17 0.67 5.75
C ASN A 140 -30.06 -0.27 4.91
N THR A 141 -29.54 -0.83 3.82
CA THR A 141 -30.33 -1.63 2.88
C THR A 141 -29.99 -3.10 3.03
N SER A 142 -30.45 -3.69 4.12
CA SER A 142 -30.30 -5.13 4.42
C SER A 142 -31.19 -6.06 3.58
N ALA A 143 -31.67 -5.63 2.41
CA ALA A 143 -32.75 -6.36 1.72
C ALA A 143 -32.52 -6.68 0.23
N ASN A 144 -31.49 -6.18 -0.47
CA ASN A 144 -31.34 -6.52 -1.89
C ASN A 144 -29.92 -6.42 -2.49
N ASP A 145 -28.92 -6.98 -1.82
CA ASP A 145 -27.50 -6.94 -2.25
C ASP A 145 -27.27 -7.48 -3.67
N LYS A 146 -28.04 -8.49 -4.10
CA LYS A 146 -27.95 -9.03 -5.47
C LYS A 146 -28.36 -8.02 -6.54
N ALA A 147 -29.49 -7.33 -6.33
CA ALA A 147 -29.97 -6.32 -7.27
C ALA A 147 -29.00 -5.14 -7.34
N LEU A 148 -28.45 -4.72 -6.18
CA LEU A 148 -27.43 -3.67 -6.11
C LEU A 148 -26.15 -4.07 -6.87
N LYS A 149 -25.65 -5.30 -6.68
CA LYS A 149 -24.47 -5.80 -7.42
C LYS A 149 -24.73 -5.82 -8.93
N GLU A 150 -25.90 -6.30 -9.37
CA GLU A 150 -26.27 -6.27 -10.79
C GLU A 150 -26.34 -4.85 -11.36
N ASP A 151 -26.88 -3.89 -10.60
CA ASP A 151 -26.96 -2.51 -11.05
C ASP A 151 -25.58 -1.84 -11.11
N LEU A 152 -24.69 -2.12 -10.14
CA LEU A 152 -23.30 -1.65 -10.18
C LEU A 152 -22.54 -2.23 -11.37
N ARG A 153 -22.75 -3.51 -11.72
CA ARG A 153 -22.14 -4.13 -12.91
C ARG A 153 -22.62 -3.44 -14.19
N LYS A 154 -23.92 -3.18 -14.34
CA LYS A 154 -24.46 -2.45 -15.51
C LYS A 154 -23.84 -1.06 -15.66
N ILE A 155 -23.54 -0.38 -14.55
CA ILE A 155 -22.87 0.93 -14.57
C ILE A 155 -21.41 0.77 -15.01
N LEU A 156 -20.72 -0.26 -14.50
CA LEU A 156 -19.33 -0.54 -14.85
C LEU A 156 -19.18 -0.90 -16.34
N ASP A 157 -20.14 -1.65 -16.89
CA ASP A 157 -20.19 -2.08 -18.29
C ASP A 157 -20.71 -0.99 -19.24
N SER A 158 -21.17 0.15 -18.70
CA SER A 158 -21.67 1.24 -19.54
C SER A 158 -20.52 1.86 -20.36
N PRO A 159 -20.72 2.11 -21.67
CA PRO A 159 -19.67 2.63 -22.51
C PRO A 159 -19.21 4.00 -21.98
N LYS A 160 -17.91 4.11 -21.71
CA LYS A 160 -17.30 5.38 -21.28
C LYS A 160 -17.52 6.42 -22.37
N ASP A 161 -18.17 7.53 -22.03
CA ASP A 161 -18.12 8.74 -22.86
C ASP A 161 -16.65 9.15 -22.96
N ASP A 162 -16.07 8.97 -24.15
CA ASP A 162 -14.66 9.18 -24.49
C ASP A 162 -14.26 10.68 -24.51
N LYS A 163 -14.99 11.53 -23.75
CA LYS A 163 -14.90 13.00 -23.77
C LYS A 163 -14.10 13.61 -22.63
N LEU A 164 -13.45 12.81 -21.78
CA LEU A 164 -12.42 13.30 -20.86
C LEU A 164 -11.12 12.48 -21.03
N ARG A 165 -10.41 12.77 -22.12
CA ARG A 165 -8.97 12.57 -22.24
C ARG A 165 -8.33 13.91 -22.58
#